data_AF-A0A1I0AQJ6-F1
#
_entry.id   AF-A0A1I0AQJ6-F1
#
_cell.length_a   1.000
_cell.length_b   1.000
_cell.length_c   1.000
_cell.angle_alpha   90.00
_cell.angle_beta   90.00
_cell.angle_gamma   90.00
#
_symmetry.space_group_name_H-M   'P 1'
#
loop_
_entity.id
_entity.type
_entity.pdbx_description
1 polymer ?
#
loop_
_entity_poly.entity_id
_entity_poly.type
_entity_poly.pdbx_seq_one_letter_code
_entity_poly.pdbx_strand_id
1 'polypeptide(L)'
;MRLISLVAGMLWMTGCATGGPLGGQMAFEGLRYRPLTPSAAPRDIPEEVEPSEPALAQAPAAESPRAPASAPKPAPRGARTPSKKKAASASPRGAASARETVLATARGLVGQSKVTVKGRPYPADCTGLVEAAYASAGISLRGSSKSGDNGVTALYRYAQAQGGVYTRGTPTPGDIVFFRETYDQNRDGRRNDGLTHVGLVDKVAADGTVTVIHRVQRGVVRYRMNLARPGAAKDPRSGQVINDTLRAPSSGRPFALTGQLFSAYATVLPAPAPVAVASR
;
A
#
# COMPACT_ATOMS: atom_id res chain seq x y z
N MET A 1 33.66 -64.79 38.15
CA MET A 1 32.92 -65.02 36.88
C MET A 1 31.64 -64.19 36.99
N ARG A 2 31.60 -62.95 36.48
CA ARG A 2 31.15 -62.56 35.13
C ARG A 2 29.86 -63.26 34.69
N LEU A 3 28.87 -62.42 34.33
CA LEU A 3 27.64 -62.62 33.55
C LEU A 3 26.33 -62.54 34.36
N ILE A 4 25.23 -61.93 33.90
CA ILE A 4 24.92 -61.02 32.78
C ILE A 4 23.51 -60.46 33.07
N SER A 5 23.29 -59.23 32.63
CA SER A 5 22.05 -58.47 32.48
C SER A 5 20.81 -59.25 32.05
N LEU A 6 19.68 -59.00 32.71
CA LEU A 6 18.33 -59.06 32.13
C LEU A 6 17.50 -57.90 32.74
N VAL A 7 17.58 -56.73 32.13
CA VAL A 7 16.56 -55.68 32.26
C VAL A 7 16.00 -55.47 30.86
N ALA A 8 14.88 -56.12 30.60
CA ALA A 8 14.10 -55.97 29.38
C ALA A 8 12.80 -55.26 29.74
N GLY A 9 12.50 -54.18 29.00
CA GLY A 9 11.13 -53.72 28.78
C GLY A 9 10.62 -52.58 29.65
N MET A 10 11.27 -51.40 29.61
CA MET A 10 10.58 -50.15 29.96
C MET A 10 9.96 -49.58 28.68
N LEU A 11 8.68 -49.88 28.48
CA LEU A 11 7.85 -49.37 27.40
C LEU A 11 7.61 -47.86 27.65
N TRP A 12 8.27 -47.00 26.87
CA TRP A 12 7.98 -45.57 26.86
C TRP A 12 6.68 -45.32 26.11
N MET A 13 5.59 -45.15 26.86
CA MET A 13 4.35 -44.55 26.35
C MET A 13 4.51 -43.03 26.30
N THR A 14 5.11 -42.49 25.24
CA THR A 14 4.98 -41.07 24.90
C THR A 14 3.65 -40.87 24.18
N GLY A 15 2.56 -40.76 24.95
CA GLY A 15 1.31 -40.23 24.46
C GLY A 15 1.44 -38.73 24.23
N CYS A 16 1.25 -38.29 22.98
CA CYS A 16 1.08 -36.89 22.62
C CYS A 16 -0.22 -36.36 23.25
N ALA A 17 -0.11 -35.70 24.40
CA ALA A 17 -1.19 -34.92 24.98
C ALA A 17 -1.40 -33.64 24.15
N THR A 18 -2.27 -33.74 23.15
CA THR A 18 -2.98 -32.61 22.55
C THR A 18 -3.88 -31.98 23.62
N GLY A 19 -3.50 -30.81 24.13
CA GLY A 19 -4.30 -30.05 25.09
C GLY A 19 -3.78 -28.63 25.24
N GLY A 20 -4.04 -27.77 24.24
CA GLY A 20 -3.85 -26.33 24.39
C GLY A 20 -4.93 -25.73 25.31
N PRO A 21 -4.62 -24.71 26.14
CA PRO A 21 -5.56 -24.21 27.13
C PRO A 21 -6.81 -23.57 26.48
N LEU A 22 -7.96 -24.15 26.79
CA LEU A 22 -9.30 -23.60 26.59
C LEU A 22 -9.48 -22.39 27.52
N GLY A 23 -9.08 -21.20 27.08
CA GLY A 23 -9.29 -19.99 27.88
C GLY A 23 -9.16 -18.65 27.15
N GLY A 24 -8.58 -18.61 25.94
CA GLY A 24 -8.31 -17.35 25.24
C GLY A 24 -9.19 -17.02 24.04
N GLN A 25 -10.09 -17.93 23.62
CA GLN A 25 -10.75 -17.80 22.31
C GLN A 25 -12.06 -17.00 22.31
N MET A 26 -12.60 -16.60 23.46
CA MET A 26 -13.94 -16.01 23.55
C MET A 26 -14.01 -14.47 23.37
N ALA A 27 -12.88 -13.76 23.17
CA ALA A 27 -12.88 -12.29 23.16
C ALA A 27 -12.48 -11.62 21.82
N PHE A 28 -12.20 -12.38 20.75
CA PHE A 28 -11.72 -11.82 19.47
C PHE A 28 -12.57 -12.16 18.25
N GLU A 29 -13.75 -12.75 18.43
CA GLU A 29 -14.68 -13.00 17.33
C GLU A 29 -15.35 -11.73 16.79
N GLY A 30 -15.38 -10.64 17.56
CA GLY A 30 -15.99 -9.35 17.17
C GLY A 30 -15.11 -8.42 16.32
N LEU A 31 -13.82 -8.73 16.15
CA LEU A 31 -12.87 -7.89 15.38
C LEU A 31 -12.33 -8.56 14.12
N ARG A 32 -12.77 -9.80 13.83
CA ARG A 32 -12.55 -10.41 12.52
C ARG A 32 -13.55 -9.80 11.55
N TYR A 33 -13.05 -9.13 10.52
CA TYR A 33 -13.87 -8.74 9.38
C TYR A 33 -14.55 -10.00 8.82
N ARG A 34 -15.84 -10.15 9.12
CA ARG A 34 -16.74 -11.10 8.47
C ARG A 34 -17.32 -10.37 7.26
N PRO A 35 -17.03 -10.78 6.02
CA PRO A 35 -17.67 -10.18 4.86
C PRO A 35 -19.19 -10.35 5.00
N LEU A 36 -19.93 -9.25 4.85
CA LEU A 36 -21.40 -9.22 4.99
C LEU A 36 -22.14 -9.90 3.82
N THR A 37 -21.43 -10.60 2.93
CA THR A 37 -21.97 -11.21 1.71
C THR A 37 -21.32 -12.56 1.41
N PRO A 38 -22.04 -13.51 0.78
CA PRO A 38 -21.46 -14.77 0.28
C PRO A 38 -20.34 -14.54 -0.74
N SER A 39 -19.59 -15.60 -1.08
CA SER A 39 -18.46 -15.58 -2.03
C SER A 39 -18.81 -14.74 -3.26
N ALA A 40 -17.98 -13.71 -3.52
CA ALA A 40 -18.32 -12.66 -4.46
C ALA A 40 -18.37 -13.18 -5.91
N ALA A 41 -19.41 -12.77 -6.64
CA ALA A 41 -19.51 -12.93 -8.08
C ALA A 41 -18.27 -12.31 -8.80
N PRO A 42 -17.93 -12.77 -10.02
CA PRO A 42 -16.89 -12.16 -10.85
C PRO A 42 -16.97 -10.63 -10.81
N ARG A 43 -15.87 -9.95 -10.51
CA ARG A 43 -15.85 -8.49 -10.36
C ARG A 43 -15.24 -7.84 -11.58
N ASP A 44 -15.96 -6.88 -12.17
CA ASP A 44 -15.42 -6.03 -13.22
C ASP A 44 -14.33 -5.11 -12.67
N ILE A 45 -13.22 -5.02 -13.42
CA ILE A 45 -12.12 -4.10 -13.16
C ILE A 45 -12.64 -2.69 -13.41
N PRO A 46 -12.53 -1.72 -12.48
CA PRO A 46 -12.87 -0.34 -12.78
C PRO A 46 -12.02 0.12 -13.98
N GLU A 47 -12.67 0.55 -15.06
CA GLU A 47 -11.99 0.99 -16.28
C GLU A 47 -10.95 2.07 -15.96
N GLU A 48 -9.76 1.90 -16.54
CA GLU A 48 -8.70 2.90 -16.53
C GLU A 48 -9.22 4.13 -17.29
N VAL A 49 -9.39 5.26 -16.60
CA VAL A 49 -9.58 6.55 -17.28
C VAL A 49 -8.24 6.91 -17.90
N GLU A 50 -8.04 6.51 -19.15
CA GLU A 50 -6.94 6.98 -20.00
C GLU A 50 -7.06 8.51 -20.13
N PRO A 51 -6.09 9.30 -19.63
CA PRO A 51 -6.07 10.73 -19.88
C PRO A 51 -5.68 10.95 -21.35
N SER A 52 -6.54 11.64 -22.08
CA SER A 52 -6.23 12.18 -23.41
C SER A 52 -4.97 13.04 -23.37
N GLU A 53 -4.04 12.77 -24.28
CA GLU A 53 -2.81 13.55 -24.46
C GLU A 53 -3.13 15.04 -24.76
N PRO A 54 -2.47 16.02 -24.13
CA PRO A 54 -2.57 17.40 -24.57
C PRO A 54 -1.58 17.63 -25.73
N ALA A 55 -2.13 18.07 -26.86
CA ALA A 55 -1.37 18.55 -28.00
C ALA A 55 -0.47 19.76 -27.62
N LEU A 56 0.78 19.71 -28.05
CA LEU A 56 1.78 20.76 -27.92
C LEU A 56 1.60 21.88 -28.95
N ALA A 57 1.73 23.13 -28.45
CA ALA A 57 2.15 24.38 -29.13
C ALA A 57 1.16 24.99 -30.16
N GLN A 58 0.97 26.31 -30.27
CA GLN A 58 1.97 27.38 -30.32
C GLN A 58 1.38 28.74 -29.87
N ALA A 59 2.22 29.60 -29.29
CA ALA A 59 1.97 31.03 -29.13
C ALA A 59 2.56 31.81 -30.32
N PRO A 60 2.09 33.04 -30.58
CA PRO A 60 3.05 34.12 -30.77
C PRO A 60 2.73 35.40 -29.99
N ALA A 61 3.75 36.26 -29.94
CA ALA A 61 3.95 37.41 -29.06
C ALA A 61 3.53 38.77 -29.69
N ALA A 62 3.56 39.80 -28.82
CA ALA A 62 3.52 41.26 -29.07
C ALA A 62 2.18 41.81 -29.61
N GLU A 63 1.67 42.99 -29.25
CA GLU A 63 2.33 44.29 -29.07
C GLU A 63 1.35 45.29 -28.40
N SER A 64 1.86 46.32 -27.72
CA SER A 64 1.08 47.46 -27.21
C SER A 64 1.57 48.72 -27.94
N PRO A 65 0.72 49.68 -28.37
CA PRO A 65 0.45 50.83 -27.49
C PRO A 65 -0.86 51.63 -27.70
N ARG A 66 -1.11 52.50 -26.70
CA ARG A 66 -1.76 53.84 -26.68
C ARG A 66 -3.29 54.00 -26.49
N ALA A 67 -3.61 54.81 -25.48
CA ALA A 67 -4.90 55.41 -25.13
C ALA A 67 -5.16 56.74 -25.91
N PRO A 68 -6.35 57.37 -25.83
CA PRO A 68 -6.63 58.27 -24.68
C PRO A 68 -8.08 58.37 -24.15
N ALA A 69 -8.15 58.75 -22.87
CA ALA A 69 -9.09 59.64 -22.13
C ALA A 69 -10.60 59.69 -22.43
N SER A 70 -11.41 59.51 -21.36
CA SER A 70 -12.33 60.53 -20.80
C SER A 70 -12.97 60.06 -19.46
N ALA A 71 -13.09 60.99 -18.51
CA ALA A 71 -13.80 60.90 -17.21
C ALA A 71 -14.68 62.19 -17.09
N PRO A 72 -15.63 62.40 -16.12
CA PRO A 72 -15.53 62.01 -14.69
C PRO A 72 -16.81 61.82 -13.80
N LYS A 73 -16.56 61.28 -12.57
CA LYS A 73 -17.13 61.56 -11.20
C LYS A 73 -18.56 61.08 -10.77
N PRO A 74 -18.88 60.98 -9.44
CA PRO A 74 -18.12 60.60 -8.22
C PRO A 74 -18.85 59.61 -7.24
N ALA A 75 -18.15 59.20 -6.16
CA ALA A 75 -18.44 58.17 -5.13
C ALA A 75 -19.48 58.53 -4.03
N PRO A 76 -19.81 57.65 -3.02
CA PRO A 76 -18.93 57.31 -1.87
C PRO A 76 -18.95 55.82 -1.41
N ARG A 77 -17.80 55.21 -1.06
CA ARG A 77 -17.22 55.00 0.29
C ARG A 77 -17.99 54.05 1.23
N GLY A 78 -17.64 52.75 1.17
CA GLY A 78 -17.92 51.75 2.21
C GLY A 78 -16.63 51.05 2.63
N ALA A 79 -16.25 51.19 3.91
CA ALA A 79 -15.03 50.65 4.48
C ALA A 79 -15.06 49.12 4.55
N ARG A 80 -14.03 48.45 4.02
CA ARG A 80 -13.74 47.02 4.28
C ARG A 80 -12.46 46.91 5.08
N THR A 81 -12.59 46.35 6.28
CA THR A 81 -11.54 45.97 7.21
C THR A 81 -10.56 44.97 6.58
N PRO A 82 -9.25 45.04 6.89
CA PRO A 82 -8.28 44.08 6.37
C PRO A 82 -8.36 42.77 7.16
N SER A 83 -8.80 41.69 6.49
CA SER A 83 -8.71 40.33 7.00
C SER A 83 -7.25 39.94 7.22
N LYS A 84 -6.92 39.62 8.48
CA LYS A 84 -5.64 39.07 8.91
C LYS A 84 -5.29 37.83 8.06
N LYS A 85 -4.21 37.91 7.29
CA LYS A 85 -3.56 36.74 6.68
C LYS A 85 -3.12 35.80 7.82
N LYS A 86 -3.77 34.64 7.90
CA LYS A 86 -3.36 33.54 8.78
C LYS A 86 -1.99 33.06 8.28
N ALA A 87 -0.94 33.36 9.04
CA ALA A 87 0.41 32.92 8.79
C ALA A 87 0.45 31.39 8.68
N ALA A 88 1.11 30.90 7.62
CA ALA A 88 1.45 29.50 7.47
C ALA A 88 2.27 29.05 8.67
N SER A 89 1.77 28.06 9.42
CA SER A 89 2.48 27.51 10.57
C SER A 89 3.66 26.68 10.04
N ALA A 90 4.88 27.16 10.27
CA ALA A 90 6.08 26.36 10.08
C ALA A 90 6.01 25.11 10.97
N SER A 91 6.16 23.92 10.38
CA SER A 91 6.20 22.68 11.15
C SER A 91 7.43 22.67 12.08
N PRO A 92 7.31 22.23 13.34
CA PRO A 92 8.42 22.22 14.29
C PRO A 92 9.49 21.22 13.82
N ARG A 93 10.75 21.65 13.84
CA ARG A 93 11.96 20.95 13.36
C ARG A 93 12.34 19.65 14.10
N GLY A 94 11.39 18.93 14.70
CA GLY A 94 11.66 17.72 15.49
C GLY A 94 10.57 16.64 15.46
N ALA A 95 9.43 16.85 14.80
CA ALA A 95 8.43 15.80 14.64
C ALA A 95 8.66 15.06 13.32
N ALA A 96 8.83 13.74 13.37
CA ALA A 96 8.92 12.91 12.17
C ALA A 96 7.68 13.14 11.30
N SER A 97 7.88 13.24 9.99
CA SER A 97 6.75 13.41 9.08
C SER A 97 5.80 12.20 9.15
N ALA A 98 4.54 12.37 8.75
CA ALA A 98 3.60 11.25 8.67
C ALA A 98 4.18 10.11 7.83
N ARG A 99 4.84 10.44 6.71
CA ARG A 99 5.50 9.49 5.81
C ARG A 99 6.65 8.73 6.48
N GLU A 100 7.51 9.42 7.24
CA GLU A 100 8.56 8.77 8.03
C GLU A 100 7.98 7.82 9.08
N THR A 101 6.91 8.23 9.76
CA THR A 101 6.25 7.41 10.79
C THR A 101 5.65 6.13 10.20
N VAL A 102 4.97 6.26 9.05
CA VAL A 102 4.43 5.13 8.28
C VAL A 102 5.54 4.16 7.86
N LEU A 103 6.60 4.69 7.25
CA LEU A 103 7.73 3.88 6.76
C LEU A 103 8.47 3.18 7.91
N ALA A 104 8.74 3.90 9.01
CA ALA A 104 9.39 3.33 10.18
C ALA A 104 8.57 2.18 10.78
N THR A 105 7.26 2.36 10.88
CA THR A 105 6.34 1.31 11.37
C THR A 105 6.34 0.10 10.44
N ALA A 106 6.18 0.30 9.13
CA ALA A 106 6.18 -0.81 8.17
C ALA A 106 7.52 -1.58 8.17
N ARG A 107 8.65 -0.86 8.24
CA ARG A 107 9.99 -1.45 8.30
C ARG A 107 10.21 -2.25 9.58
N GLY A 108 9.73 -1.76 10.72
CA GLY A 108 9.82 -2.45 12.01
C GLY A 108 8.99 -3.74 12.09
N LEU A 109 7.97 -3.88 11.23
CA LEU A 109 7.16 -5.08 11.12
C LEU A 109 7.79 -6.17 10.24
N VAL A 110 8.84 -5.86 9.46
CA VAL A 110 9.46 -6.88 8.58
C VAL A 110 10.02 -8.03 9.40
N GLY A 111 9.72 -9.27 8.98
CA GLY A 111 10.05 -10.51 9.68
C GLY A 111 8.99 -10.95 10.69
N GLN A 112 8.00 -10.11 11.01
CA GLN A 112 6.94 -10.47 11.96
C GLN A 112 5.82 -11.26 11.28
N SER A 113 5.31 -12.28 11.97
CA SER A 113 4.14 -13.06 11.53
C SER A 113 2.81 -12.41 11.92
N LYS A 114 2.81 -11.65 13.02
CA LYS A 114 1.69 -10.87 13.55
C LYS A 114 1.87 -9.40 13.19
N VAL A 115 0.76 -8.67 13.07
CA VAL A 115 0.77 -7.21 12.88
C VAL A 115 0.31 -6.57 14.19
N THR A 116 1.27 -6.09 14.97
CA THR A 116 1.00 -5.38 16.24
C THR A 116 1.80 -4.10 16.25
N VAL A 117 1.13 -2.96 16.47
CA VAL A 117 1.76 -1.64 16.53
C VAL A 117 1.36 -0.98 17.85
N LYS A 118 2.34 -0.61 18.66
CA LYS A 118 2.13 0.02 19.98
C LYS A 118 1.14 -0.78 20.86
N GLY A 119 1.28 -2.11 20.89
CA GLY A 119 0.41 -3.01 21.66
C GLY A 119 -0.97 -3.27 21.03
N ARG A 120 -1.38 -2.54 19.98
CA ARG A 120 -2.65 -2.78 19.27
C ARG A 120 -2.49 -3.86 18.20
N PRO A 121 -3.25 -4.96 18.25
CA PRO A 121 -3.25 -5.96 17.20
C PRO A 121 -4.07 -5.47 15.98
N TYR A 122 -3.64 -5.90 14.80
CA TYR A 122 -4.33 -5.71 13.52
C TYR A 122 -4.55 -7.06 12.84
N PRO A 123 -5.48 -7.14 11.86
CA PRO A 123 -5.60 -8.32 11.02
C PRO A 123 -4.24 -8.75 10.47
N ALA A 124 -3.95 -10.03 10.63
CA ALA A 124 -2.72 -10.62 10.12
C ALA A 124 -2.94 -10.96 8.64
N ASP A 125 -3.03 -9.93 7.80
CA ASP A 125 -3.13 -9.98 6.34
C ASP A 125 -2.45 -8.75 5.70
N CYS A 126 -2.51 -8.64 4.36
CA CYS A 126 -1.88 -7.56 3.62
C CYS A 126 -2.53 -6.19 3.91
N THR A 127 -3.84 -6.14 4.08
CA THR A 127 -4.59 -4.92 4.40
C THR A 127 -4.29 -4.42 5.81
N GLY A 128 -4.26 -5.32 6.81
CA GLY A 128 -3.98 -4.99 8.20
C GLY A 128 -2.57 -4.44 8.40
N LEU A 129 -1.57 -4.89 7.62
CA LEU A 129 -0.24 -4.29 7.60
C LEU A 129 -0.27 -2.83 7.15
N VAL A 130 -0.93 -2.53 6.04
CA VAL A 130 -1.02 -1.16 5.50
C VAL A 130 -1.81 -0.26 6.44
N GLU A 131 -2.96 -0.73 6.94
CA GLU A 131 -3.75 -0.02 7.95
C GLU A 131 -2.95 0.27 9.22
N ALA A 132 -2.17 -0.70 9.70
CA ALA A 132 -1.34 -0.53 10.91
C ALA A 132 -0.25 0.52 10.72
N ALA A 133 0.39 0.53 9.55
CA ALA A 133 1.40 1.52 9.22
C ALA A 133 0.80 2.93 9.16
N TYR A 134 -0.32 3.12 8.46
CA TYR A 134 -0.98 4.43 8.36
C TYR A 134 -1.59 4.93 9.68
N ALA A 135 -2.19 4.04 10.46
CA ALA A 135 -2.74 4.39 11.77
C ALA A 135 -1.66 4.86 12.76
N SER A 136 -0.40 4.44 12.58
CA SER A 136 0.71 4.91 13.42
C SER A 136 0.98 6.42 13.28
N ALA A 137 0.59 6.99 12.13
CA ALA A 137 0.64 8.42 11.82
C ALA A 137 -0.71 9.12 12.00
N GLY A 138 -1.69 8.46 12.64
CA GLY A 138 -3.03 9.03 12.87
C GLY A 138 -3.95 9.00 11.65
N ILE A 139 -3.61 8.27 10.59
CA ILE A 139 -4.40 8.21 9.35
C ILE A 139 -5.21 6.92 9.33
N SER A 140 -6.53 7.06 9.25
CA SER A 140 -7.46 5.93 9.10
C SER A 140 -7.81 5.74 7.63
N LEU A 141 -7.46 4.59 7.06
CA LEU A 141 -7.77 4.23 5.66
C LEU A 141 -9.17 3.63 5.48
N ARG A 142 -10.13 4.05 6.32
CA ARG A 142 -11.50 3.51 6.38
C ARG A 142 -12.51 4.59 5.97
N GLY A 143 -13.73 4.15 5.65
CA GLY A 143 -14.87 5.06 5.46
C GLY A 143 -15.30 5.27 4.00
N SER A 144 -14.66 4.61 3.04
CA SER A 144 -15.05 4.66 1.62
C SER A 144 -15.55 3.33 1.06
N SER A 145 -15.54 2.25 1.85
CA SER A 145 -15.94 0.92 1.41
C SER A 145 -17.40 0.85 0.96
N LYS A 146 -17.68 0.09 -0.09
CA LYS A 146 -19.04 -0.23 -0.57
C LYS A 146 -19.39 -1.69 -0.29
N SER A 147 -20.68 -2.00 -0.34
CA SER A 147 -21.16 -3.39 -0.32
C SER A 147 -20.50 -4.18 -1.44
N GLY A 148 -19.97 -5.36 -1.12
CA GLY A 148 -19.26 -6.23 -2.06
C GLY A 148 -17.76 -5.95 -2.23
N ASP A 149 -17.22 -4.86 -1.68
CA ASP A 149 -15.77 -4.61 -1.70
C ASP A 149 -15.04 -5.65 -0.82
N ASN A 150 -13.93 -6.21 -1.31
CA ASN A 150 -12.95 -6.84 -0.44
C ASN A 150 -12.07 -5.77 0.24
N GLY A 151 -11.26 -6.16 1.24
CA GLY A 151 -10.42 -5.20 1.97
C GLY A 151 -9.44 -4.42 1.09
N VAL A 152 -8.89 -5.04 0.05
CA VAL A 152 -7.97 -4.37 -0.89
C VAL A 152 -8.72 -3.35 -1.75
N THR A 153 -9.88 -3.72 -2.28
CA THR A 153 -10.77 -2.80 -3.04
C THR A 153 -11.24 -1.64 -2.17
N ALA A 154 -11.53 -1.88 -0.90
CA ALA A 154 -11.88 -0.84 0.06
C ALA A 154 -10.74 0.19 0.25
N LEU A 155 -9.49 -0.27 0.40
CA LEU A 155 -8.33 0.62 0.47
C LEU A 155 -8.11 1.40 -0.83
N TYR A 156 -8.25 0.73 -1.97
CA TYR A 156 -8.15 1.38 -3.27
C TYR A 156 -9.18 2.50 -3.44
N ARG A 157 -10.44 2.21 -3.08
CA ARG A 157 -11.54 3.17 -3.13
C ARG A 157 -11.34 4.34 -2.17
N TYR A 158 -10.82 4.08 -0.98
CA TYR A 158 -10.41 5.14 -0.06
C TYR A 158 -9.35 6.04 -0.69
N ALA A 159 -8.32 5.45 -1.29
CA ALA A 159 -7.24 6.20 -1.92
C ALA A 159 -7.72 7.01 -3.14
N GLN A 160 -8.69 6.51 -3.91
CA GLN A 160 -9.35 7.30 -4.96
C GLN A 160 -10.10 8.50 -4.40
N ALA A 161 -10.76 8.35 -3.25
CA ALA A 161 -11.60 9.40 -2.68
C ALA A 161 -10.80 10.46 -1.90
N GLN A 162 -9.69 10.09 -1.26
CA GLN A 162 -8.96 10.92 -0.30
C GLN A 162 -7.52 11.23 -0.71
N GLY A 163 -7.07 10.67 -1.83
CA GLY A 163 -5.70 10.80 -2.32
C GLY A 163 -5.66 10.83 -3.84
N GLY A 164 -4.67 10.13 -4.41
CA GLY A 164 -4.53 9.95 -5.85
C GLY A 164 -4.12 8.52 -6.18
N VAL A 165 -4.74 7.95 -7.20
CA VAL A 165 -4.39 6.65 -7.76
C VAL A 165 -3.77 6.86 -9.14
N TYR A 166 -2.70 6.14 -9.44
CA TYR A 166 -1.97 6.29 -10.69
C TYR A 166 -1.31 4.98 -11.13
N THR A 167 -1.19 4.78 -12.43
CA THR A 167 -0.60 3.58 -13.04
C THR A 167 0.77 3.85 -13.69
N ARG A 168 1.08 5.13 -13.94
CA ARG A 168 2.30 5.60 -14.60
C ARG A 168 3.11 6.52 -13.68
N GLY A 169 4.42 6.58 -13.90
CA GLY A 169 5.34 7.39 -13.10
C GLY A 169 6.06 6.60 -12.01
N THR A 170 6.83 7.32 -11.18
CA THR A 170 7.65 6.74 -10.12
C THR A 170 6.95 6.92 -8.77
N PRO A 171 6.73 5.85 -7.99
CA PRO A 171 6.06 5.99 -6.71
C PRO A 171 6.97 6.62 -5.66
N THR A 172 6.36 7.26 -4.67
CA THR A 172 7.09 7.79 -3.52
C THR A 172 7.12 6.76 -2.39
N PRO A 173 8.23 6.59 -1.65
CA PRO A 173 8.27 5.78 -0.43
C PRO A 173 7.14 6.15 0.54
N GLY A 174 6.35 5.17 0.96
CA GLY A 174 5.14 5.34 1.77
C GLY A 174 3.85 5.28 0.97
N ASP A 175 3.91 5.30 -0.37
CA ASP A 175 2.75 5.06 -1.23
C ASP A 175 2.29 3.60 -1.13
N ILE A 176 1.04 3.35 -1.52
CA ILE A 176 0.43 2.02 -1.54
C ILE A 176 0.56 1.45 -2.95
N VAL A 177 0.84 0.15 -3.07
CA VAL A 177 0.81 -0.58 -4.34
C VAL A 177 -0.26 -1.66 -4.31
N PHE A 178 -1.03 -1.75 -5.37
CA PHE A 178 -2.13 -2.69 -5.55
C PHE A 178 -1.79 -3.72 -6.62
N PHE A 179 -2.14 -4.97 -6.35
CA PHE A 179 -1.96 -6.09 -7.27
C PHE A 179 -3.28 -6.82 -7.51
N ARG A 180 -3.42 -7.34 -8.73
CA ARG A 180 -4.59 -8.07 -9.18
C ARG A 180 -4.33 -9.56 -9.30
N GLU A 181 -5.40 -10.34 -9.13
CA GLU A 181 -5.42 -11.79 -9.41
C GLU A 181 -4.32 -12.63 -8.70
N THR A 182 -3.81 -12.20 -7.55
CA THR A 182 -2.70 -12.85 -6.85
C THR A 182 -3.05 -14.21 -6.25
N TYR A 183 -4.33 -14.44 -5.97
CA TYR A 183 -4.90 -15.73 -5.60
C TYR A 183 -6.36 -15.77 -6.06
N ASP A 184 -6.91 -16.99 -6.11
CA ASP A 184 -8.32 -17.23 -6.43
C ASP A 184 -9.17 -16.96 -5.18
N GLN A 185 -9.79 -15.78 -5.12
CA GLN A 185 -10.49 -15.30 -3.93
C GLN A 185 -11.87 -15.95 -3.80
N ASN A 186 -12.63 -16.02 -4.90
CA ASN A 186 -13.97 -16.58 -4.91
C ASN A 186 -14.01 -18.12 -5.06
N ARG A 187 -12.85 -18.74 -5.36
CA ARG A 187 -12.65 -20.20 -5.53
C ARG A 187 -13.38 -20.77 -6.76
N ASP A 188 -13.59 -19.96 -7.79
CA ASP A 188 -14.21 -20.40 -9.05
C ASP A 188 -13.18 -20.97 -10.05
N GLY A 189 -11.90 -20.96 -9.69
CA GLY A 189 -10.81 -21.44 -10.53
C GLY A 189 -10.48 -20.51 -11.69
N ARG A 190 -10.94 -19.25 -11.74
CA ARG A 190 -10.68 -18.28 -12.81
C ARG A 190 -9.70 -17.19 -12.33
N ARG A 191 -9.55 -16.12 -13.11
CA ARG A 191 -8.69 -14.96 -12.84
C ARG A 191 -9.52 -13.70 -13.10
N ASN A 192 -10.48 -13.47 -12.20
CA ASN A 192 -11.56 -12.49 -12.27
C ASN A 192 -11.91 -11.95 -10.87
N ASP A 193 -10.96 -12.00 -9.93
CA ASP A 193 -11.16 -11.56 -8.54
C ASP A 193 -10.93 -10.06 -8.36
N GLY A 194 -10.29 -9.42 -9.33
CA GLY A 194 -9.86 -8.03 -9.34
C GLY A 194 -8.65 -7.80 -8.43
N LEU A 195 -8.71 -6.73 -7.64
CA LEU A 195 -7.69 -6.40 -6.67
C LEU A 195 -7.70 -7.40 -5.51
N THR A 196 -6.59 -8.10 -5.32
CA THR A 196 -6.49 -9.20 -4.34
C THR A 196 -5.32 -9.02 -3.38
N HIS A 197 -4.35 -8.15 -3.69
CA HIS A 197 -3.23 -7.91 -2.78
C HIS A 197 -2.79 -6.46 -2.76
N VAL A 198 -2.18 -6.08 -1.64
CA VAL A 198 -1.69 -4.73 -1.40
C VAL A 198 -0.33 -4.78 -0.70
N GLY A 199 0.48 -3.76 -0.91
CA GLY A 199 1.73 -3.53 -0.20
C GLY A 199 2.02 -2.04 -0.03
N LEU A 200 3.09 -1.76 0.71
CA LEU A 200 3.60 -0.43 0.96
C LEU A 200 4.95 -0.24 0.27
N VAL A 201 5.11 0.84 -0.48
CA VAL A 201 6.35 1.18 -1.17
C VAL A 201 7.40 1.59 -0.12
N ASP A 202 8.48 0.81 0.00
CA ASP A 202 9.55 1.06 0.96
C ASP A 202 10.62 2.02 0.39
N LYS A 203 11.04 1.76 -0.85
CA LYS A 203 12.03 2.55 -1.58
C LYS A 203 11.96 2.27 -3.09
N VAL A 204 12.54 3.17 -3.88
CA VAL A 204 12.74 3.00 -5.31
C VAL A 204 14.24 3.12 -5.60
N ALA A 205 14.79 2.12 -6.28
CA ALA A 205 16.19 2.12 -6.72
C ALA A 205 16.36 2.94 -8.01
N ALA A 206 17.60 3.29 -8.34
CA ALA A 206 17.92 4.11 -9.52
C ALA A 206 17.51 3.47 -10.85
N ASP A 207 17.42 2.14 -10.91
CA ASP A 207 16.96 1.36 -12.07
C ASP A 207 15.42 1.25 -12.16
N GLY A 208 14.70 1.97 -11.30
CA GLY A 208 13.24 1.92 -11.20
C GLY A 208 12.70 0.72 -10.42
N THR A 209 13.56 -0.14 -9.85
CA THR A 209 13.10 -1.28 -9.05
C THR A 209 12.53 -0.79 -7.72
N VAL A 210 11.24 -1.04 -7.51
CA VAL A 210 10.49 -0.71 -6.31
C VAL A 210 10.62 -1.84 -5.30
N THR A 211 11.02 -1.52 -4.08
CA THR A 211 10.92 -2.43 -2.93
C THR A 211 9.58 -2.23 -2.25
N VAL A 212 8.83 -3.31 -2.06
CA VAL A 212 7.49 -3.33 -1.48
C VAL A 212 7.51 -4.12 -0.19
N ILE A 213 7.11 -3.52 0.92
CA ILE A 213 6.81 -4.22 2.17
C ILE A 213 5.36 -4.68 2.11
N HIS A 214 5.13 -5.97 2.25
CA HIS A 214 3.77 -6.54 2.25
C HIS A 214 3.70 -7.73 3.21
N ARG A 215 2.49 -8.16 3.55
CA ARG A 215 2.29 -9.36 4.37
C ARG A 215 1.78 -10.50 3.52
N VAL A 216 2.47 -11.63 3.60
CA VAL A 216 2.05 -12.92 3.03
C VAL A 216 1.87 -13.94 4.15
N GLN A 217 1.51 -15.19 3.83
CA GLN A 217 1.26 -16.23 4.83
C GLN A 217 2.43 -16.43 5.82
N ARG A 218 3.68 -16.37 5.34
CA ARG A 218 4.88 -16.52 6.18
C ARG A 218 5.23 -15.28 7.03
N GLY A 219 4.51 -14.17 6.88
CA GLY A 219 4.76 -12.93 7.60
C GLY A 219 5.01 -11.73 6.70
N VAL A 220 5.49 -10.65 7.29
CA VAL A 220 5.82 -9.39 6.61
C VAL A 220 7.20 -9.49 5.97
N VAL A 221 7.27 -9.26 4.66
CA VAL A 221 8.50 -9.42 3.87
C VAL A 221 8.66 -8.27 2.88
N ARG A 222 9.84 -8.19 2.25
CA ARG A 222 10.14 -7.25 1.16
C ARG A 222 10.20 -7.97 -0.16
N TYR A 223 9.41 -7.54 -1.14
CA TYR A 223 9.50 -7.94 -2.55
C TYR A 223 10.00 -6.81 -3.43
N ARG A 224 10.58 -7.15 -4.57
CA ARG A 224 10.97 -6.24 -5.64
C ARG A 224 9.96 -6.29 -6.77
N MET A 225 9.78 -5.15 -7.41
CA MET A 225 8.95 -4.99 -8.58
C MET A 225 9.59 -3.97 -9.51
N ASN A 226 9.74 -4.31 -10.78
CA ASN A 226 10.26 -3.40 -11.81
C ASN A 226 9.32 -3.44 -13.01
N LEU A 227 8.60 -2.33 -13.22
CA LEU A 227 7.59 -2.18 -14.27
C LEU A 227 8.18 -1.95 -15.67
N ALA A 228 9.46 -1.59 -15.79
CA ALA A 228 10.13 -1.50 -17.08
C ALA A 228 10.37 -2.91 -17.69
N ARG A 229 10.42 -3.95 -16.85
CA ARG A 229 10.62 -5.34 -17.27
C ARG A 229 9.71 -6.28 -16.46
N PRO A 230 8.39 -6.20 -16.65
CA PRO A 230 7.43 -6.85 -15.76
C PRO A 230 7.54 -8.38 -15.78
N GLY A 231 7.93 -8.97 -16.92
CA GLY A 231 8.11 -10.42 -17.11
C GLY A 231 9.48 -10.98 -16.71
N ALA A 232 10.44 -10.13 -16.29
CA ALA A 232 11.78 -10.57 -15.95
C ALA A 232 11.97 -10.68 -14.43
N ALA A 233 12.34 -11.87 -13.94
CA ALA A 233 12.64 -12.05 -12.52
C ALA A 233 13.96 -11.39 -12.12
N LYS A 234 14.97 -11.45 -13.00
CA LYS A 234 16.31 -10.91 -12.77
C LYS A 234 16.72 -9.93 -13.87
N ASP A 235 17.52 -8.94 -13.51
CA ASP A 235 18.23 -8.11 -14.46
C ASP A 235 19.31 -8.94 -15.18
N PRO A 236 19.33 -8.98 -16.53
CA PRO A 236 20.24 -9.85 -17.27
C PRO A 236 21.71 -9.42 -17.20
N ARG A 237 21.99 -8.15 -16.85
CA ARG A 237 23.37 -7.63 -16.80
C ARG A 237 24.01 -7.87 -15.43
N SER A 238 23.27 -7.59 -14.37
CA SER A 238 23.73 -7.64 -12.97
C SER A 238 23.34 -8.93 -12.25
N GLY A 239 22.39 -9.70 -12.77
CA GLY A 239 21.85 -10.90 -12.12
C GLY A 239 20.96 -10.61 -10.89
N GLN A 240 20.75 -9.34 -10.53
CA GLN A 240 19.93 -8.97 -9.38
C GLN A 240 18.46 -9.29 -9.62
N VAL A 241 17.74 -9.76 -8.60
CA VAL A 241 16.29 -9.93 -8.69
C VAL A 241 15.61 -8.55 -8.73
N ILE A 242 14.79 -8.35 -9.75
CA ILE A 242 14.05 -7.11 -10.02
C ILE A 242 12.53 -7.30 -9.93
N ASN A 243 12.04 -8.54 -10.05
CA ASN A 243 10.67 -8.90 -9.74
C ASN A 243 10.64 -10.22 -8.94
N ASP A 244 10.01 -10.22 -7.77
CA ASP A 244 9.77 -11.45 -7.01
C ASP A 244 8.50 -12.18 -7.48
N THR A 245 8.44 -13.48 -7.20
CA THR A 245 7.23 -14.28 -7.42
C THR A 245 6.15 -13.89 -6.40
N LEU A 246 5.03 -13.36 -6.89
CA LEU A 246 3.89 -12.97 -6.04
C LEU A 246 2.78 -14.03 -6.05
N ARG A 247 2.50 -14.63 -7.20
CA ARG A 247 1.57 -15.75 -7.32
C ARG A 247 2.34 -17.03 -7.56
N ALA A 248 2.18 -17.98 -6.64
CA ALA A 248 2.73 -19.32 -6.79
C ALA A 248 2.10 -20.04 -8.00
N PRO A 249 2.81 -21.00 -8.62
CA PRO A 249 2.22 -21.83 -9.65
C PRO A 249 1.10 -22.70 -9.06
N SER A 250 0.09 -23.02 -9.87
CA SER A 250 -0.99 -23.95 -9.52
C SER A 250 -1.23 -24.93 -10.68
N SER A 251 -2.06 -25.96 -10.49
CA SER A 251 -2.33 -26.95 -11.55
C SER A 251 -2.66 -26.28 -12.89
N GLY A 252 -1.82 -26.53 -13.91
CA GLY A 252 -1.96 -25.97 -15.26
C GLY A 252 -1.72 -24.45 -15.39
N ARG A 253 -1.28 -23.74 -14.34
CA ARG A 253 -1.10 -22.28 -14.37
C ARG A 253 0.30 -21.87 -13.90
N PRO A 254 1.03 -21.06 -14.68
CA PRO A 254 2.36 -20.62 -14.29
C PRO A 254 2.30 -19.69 -13.07
N PHE A 255 3.44 -19.57 -12.40
CA PHE A 255 3.66 -18.52 -11.42
C PHE A 255 3.51 -17.13 -12.09
N ALA A 256 3.35 -16.08 -11.29
CA ALA A 256 3.42 -14.72 -11.81
C ALA A 256 4.23 -13.81 -10.89
N LEU A 257 4.95 -12.89 -11.54
CA LEU A 257 5.84 -11.93 -10.92
C LEU A 257 5.07 -10.69 -10.45
N THR A 258 5.60 -9.98 -9.47
CA THR A 258 5.06 -8.70 -8.98
C THR A 258 4.76 -7.73 -10.13
N GLY A 259 5.70 -7.54 -11.06
CA GLY A 259 5.54 -6.64 -12.20
C GLY A 259 4.42 -7.04 -13.17
N GLN A 260 4.10 -8.33 -13.30
CA GLN A 260 3.00 -8.81 -14.14
C GLN A 260 1.62 -8.61 -13.49
N LEU A 261 1.58 -8.58 -12.15
CA LEU A 261 0.35 -8.48 -11.37
C LEU A 261 0.08 -7.07 -10.87
N PHE A 262 0.93 -6.10 -11.21
CA PHE A 262 0.72 -4.69 -10.88
C PHE A 262 -0.63 -4.20 -11.43
N SER A 263 -1.35 -3.45 -10.60
CA SER A 263 -2.57 -2.77 -11.02
C SER A 263 -2.43 -1.25 -10.91
N ALA A 264 -2.00 -0.73 -9.76
CA ALA A 264 -1.87 0.70 -9.55
C ALA A 264 -1.00 1.01 -8.32
N TYR A 265 -0.50 2.24 -8.26
CA TYR A 265 -0.06 2.88 -7.03
C TYR A 265 -1.13 3.83 -6.50
N ALA A 266 -1.01 4.18 -5.23
CA ALA A 266 -1.76 5.29 -4.67
C ALA A 266 -0.97 6.09 -3.64
N THR A 267 -1.17 7.40 -3.68
CA THR A 267 -0.68 8.34 -2.67
C THR A 267 -1.83 8.83 -1.82
N VAL A 268 -1.69 8.68 -0.51
CA VAL A 268 -2.61 9.21 0.52
C VAL A 268 -1.87 10.16 1.47
N LEU A 269 -0.54 10.12 1.43
CA LEU A 269 0.32 10.96 2.23
C LEU A 269 0.65 12.24 1.46
N PRO A 270 0.83 13.37 2.15
CA PRO A 270 1.33 14.59 1.52
C PRO A 270 2.64 14.33 0.76
N ALA A 271 2.88 15.13 -0.28
CA ALA A 271 4.14 15.11 -1.01
C ALA A 271 5.30 15.33 -0.03
N PRO A 272 6.45 14.64 -0.23
CA PRO A 272 7.63 14.88 0.58
C PRO A 272 8.04 16.35 0.45
N ALA A 273 8.49 16.95 1.57
CA ALA A 273 9.00 18.31 1.53
C ALA A 273 10.19 18.37 0.55
N PRO A 274 10.30 19.42 -0.29
CA PRO A 274 11.44 19.58 -1.16
C PRO A 274 12.71 19.59 -0.32
N VAL A 275 13.68 18.75 -0.68
CA VAL A 275 15.00 18.78 -0.08
C VAL A 275 15.59 20.14 -0.43
N ALA A 276 15.75 21.02 0.57
CA ALA A 276 16.45 22.28 0.38
C ALA A 276 17.88 21.95 0.00
N VAL A 277 18.19 22.00 -1.29
CA VAL A 277 19.56 21.90 -1.77
C VAL A 277 20.24 23.17 -1.30
N ALA A 278 21.06 23.06 -0.26
CA ALA A 278 21.93 24.15 0.14
C ALA A 278 22.84 24.44 -1.05
N SER A 279 22.56 25.53 -1.75
CA SER A 279 23.48 26.12 -2.73
C SER A 279 24.81 26.33 -2.00
N ARG A 280 25.84 25.60 -2.43
CA ARG A 280 27.23 25.87 -2.05
C ARG A 280 27.85 26.78 -3.08
#